data_AF-A0A661C4V7-F1
#
_entry.id   AF-A0A661C4V7-F1
#
_cell.length_a   1.000
_cell.length_b   1.000
_cell.length_c   1.000
_cell.angle_alpha   90.00
_cell.angle_beta   90.00
_cell.angle_gamma   90.00
#
_symmetry.space_group_name_H-M   'P 1'
#
loop_
_entity.id
_entity.type
_entity.pdbx_description
1 polymer ?
#
loop_
_entity_poly.entity_id
_entity_poly.type
_entity_poly.pdbx_seq_one_letter_code
_entity_poly.pdbx_strand_id
1 'polypeptide(L)'
;MVFKINKPFESERKISQSVIQVIELLGMYNAELARILGQQCGDIGELTSGQRCIKRGSNAWHQAALFIETYHLLFDYFDADSVAMYHWMRAHNKHLKGTPHLLIVDDNKLQSIHDYLCQLNQQKSQQADR
;
A
#
# COMPACT_ATOMS: atom_id res chain seq x y z
N MET A 1 -6.19 3.61 -14.37
CA MET A 1 -5.07 4.59 -14.38
C MET A 1 -4.57 4.72 -12.96
N VAL A 2 -3.27 4.56 -12.73
CA VAL A 2 -2.64 4.71 -11.40
C VAL A 2 -2.06 6.11 -11.25
N PHE A 3 -1.99 6.61 -10.02
CA PHE A 3 -1.43 7.94 -9.72
C PHE A 3 -0.86 7.99 -8.30
N LYS A 4 0.10 8.89 -8.07
CA LYS A 4 0.68 9.10 -6.74
C LYS A 4 -0.30 9.84 -5.83
N ILE A 5 -0.47 9.35 -4.61
CA ILE A 5 -1.35 10.00 -3.63
C ILE A 5 -0.69 11.27 -3.10
N ASN A 6 -1.36 12.41 -3.28
CA ASN A 6 -0.81 13.70 -2.86
C ASN A 6 -1.10 14.00 -1.38
N LYS A 7 -0.04 14.35 -0.64
CA LYS A 7 -0.05 14.73 0.78
C LYS A 7 -0.98 13.87 1.67
N PRO A 8 -0.79 12.53 1.69
CA PRO A 8 -1.71 11.62 2.39
C PRO A 8 -1.78 11.85 3.91
N PHE A 9 -0.76 12.46 4.52
CA PHE A 9 -0.61 12.56 5.98
C PHE A 9 -1.03 13.90 6.59
N GLU A 10 -1.65 14.79 5.80
CA GLU A 10 -2.10 16.11 6.26
C GLU A 10 -3.14 16.05 7.37
N SER A 11 -4.01 15.02 7.36
CA SER A 11 -5.04 14.84 8.38
C SER A 11 -5.50 13.38 8.47
N GLU A 12 -6.20 13.04 9.55
CA GLU A 12 -6.89 11.75 9.74
C GLU A 12 -7.86 11.42 8.61
N ARG A 13 -8.59 12.43 8.14
CA ARG A 13 -9.47 12.26 7.00
C ARG A 13 -8.69 11.95 5.73
N LYS A 14 -7.56 12.64 5.52
CA LYS A 14 -6.77 12.49 4.31
C LYS A 14 -6.15 11.10 4.22
N ILE A 15 -5.52 10.60 5.28
CA ILE A 15 -4.92 9.26 5.27
C ILE A 15 -5.98 8.16 5.08
N SER A 16 -7.16 8.35 5.68
CA SER A 16 -8.30 7.45 5.53
C SER A 16 -8.76 7.35 4.07
N GLN A 17 -8.92 8.49 3.41
CA GLN A 17 -9.26 8.53 1.98
C GLN A 17 -8.13 7.98 1.11
N SER A 18 -6.88 8.29 1.45
CA SER A 18 -5.70 7.86 0.72
C SER A 18 -5.55 6.33 0.73
N VAL A 19 -5.73 5.68 1.89
CA VAL A 19 -5.59 4.23 1.98
C VAL A 19 -6.69 3.49 1.22
N ILE A 20 -7.92 4.03 1.21
CA ILE A 20 -9.03 3.54 0.40
C ILE A 20 -8.70 3.68 -1.09
N GLN A 21 -8.18 4.84 -1.51
CA GLN A 21 -7.78 5.03 -2.90
C GLN A 21 -6.68 4.05 -3.32
N VAL A 22 -5.71 3.75 -2.45
CA VAL A 22 -4.65 2.79 -2.78
C VAL A 22 -5.21 1.40 -3.06
N ILE A 23 -6.18 0.90 -2.27
CA ILE A 23 -6.77 -0.42 -2.56
C ILE A 23 -7.54 -0.43 -3.89
N GLU A 24 -8.24 0.66 -4.23
CA GLU A 24 -8.94 0.78 -5.52
C GLU A 24 -7.94 0.77 -6.69
N LEU A 25 -6.83 1.52 -6.54
CA LEU A 25 -5.75 1.59 -7.52
C LEU A 25 -5.01 0.27 -7.68
N LEU A 26 -4.95 -0.57 -6.65
CA LEU A 26 -4.35 -1.90 -6.69
C LEU A 26 -5.37 -3.02 -6.97
N GLY A 27 -6.66 -2.68 -7.16
CA GLY A 27 -7.71 -3.65 -7.46
C GLY A 27 -7.92 -4.65 -6.31
N MET A 28 -7.85 -4.14 -5.08
CA MET A 28 -8.00 -4.86 -3.82
C MET A 28 -9.37 -4.59 -3.19
N TYR A 29 -9.83 -5.49 -2.33
CA TYR A 29 -11.13 -5.43 -1.68
C TYR A 29 -11.08 -4.79 -0.29
N ASN A 30 -12.21 -4.23 0.17
CA ASN A 30 -12.34 -3.67 1.52
C ASN A 30 -12.04 -4.69 2.64
N ALA A 31 -12.30 -5.98 2.41
CA ALA A 31 -11.94 -7.03 3.36
C ALA A 31 -10.41 -7.19 3.51
N GLU A 32 -9.65 -6.94 2.44
CA GLU A 32 -8.19 -6.98 2.46
C GLU A 32 -7.65 -5.75 3.18
N LEU A 33 -8.26 -4.59 2.96
CA LEU A 33 -7.95 -3.37 3.73
C LEU A 33 -8.18 -3.58 5.23
N ALA A 34 -9.28 -4.25 5.61
CA ALA A 34 -9.55 -4.58 7.00
C ALA A 34 -8.38 -5.36 7.62
N ARG A 35 -7.87 -6.37 6.92
CA ARG A 35 -6.71 -7.18 7.37
C ARG A 35 -5.44 -6.34 7.47
N ILE A 36 -5.13 -5.54 6.44
CA ILE A 36 -3.95 -4.66 6.42
C ILE A 36 -3.96 -3.69 7.60
N LEU A 37 -5.12 -3.09 7.90
CA LEU A 37 -5.24 -2.12 9.00
C LEU A 37 -5.41 -2.76 10.38
N GLY A 38 -5.57 -4.09 10.46
CA GLY A 38 -5.94 -4.78 11.69
C GLY A 38 -7.30 -4.30 12.23
N GLN A 39 -8.27 -4.08 11.35
CA GLN A 39 -9.62 -3.63 11.64
C GLN A 39 -10.65 -4.69 11.23
N GLN A 40 -11.90 -4.55 11.69
CA GLN A 40 -13.00 -5.41 11.26
C GLN A 40 -13.68 -4.84 10.00
N CYS A 41 -14.40 -5.67 9.26
CA CYS A 41 -15.11 -5.22 8.05
C CYS A 41 -16.12 -4.10 8.34
N GLY A 42 -16.75 -4.09 9.52
CA GLY A 42 -17.65 -3.01 9.95
C GLY A 42 -16.93 -1.67 10.07
N ASP A 43 -15.73 -1.66 10.66
CA ASP A 43 -14.91 -0.45 10.78
C ASP A 43 -14.54 0.13 9.39
N ILE A 44 -14.29 -0.74 8.41
CA ILE A 44 -14.02 -0.32 7.02
C ILE A 44 -15.27 0.26 6.34
N GLY A 45 -16.46 -0.26 6.64
CA GLY A 45 -17.72 0.34 6.17
C GLY A 45 -17.91 1.78 6.66
N GLU A 46 -17.63 2.04 7.95
CA GLU A 46 -17.66 3.40 8.52
C GLU A 46 -16.55 4.29 7.94
N LEU A 47 -15.38 3.71 7.65
CA LEU A 47 -14.26 4.42 7.05
C LEU A 47 -14.56 4.87 5.62
N THR A 48 -15.12 3.96 4.80
CA THR A 48 -15.47 4.22 3.40
C THR A 48 -16.63 5.21 3.25
N SER A 49 -17.60 5.17 4.16
CA SER A 49 -18.69 6.16 4.24
C SER A 49 -18.26 7.51 4.86
N GLY A 50 -17.05 7.61 5.40
CA GLY A 50 -16.52 8.81 6.03
C GLY A 50 -17.13 9.13 7.40
N GLN A 51 -17.87 8.19 7.99
CA GLN A 51 -18.41 8.28 9.34
C GLN A 51 -17.31 8.14 10.40
N ARG A 52 -16.22 7.45 10.06
CA ARG A 52 -15.04 7.27 10.89
C ARG A 52 -13.79 7.65 10.12
N CYS A 53 -12.77 8.08 10.85
CA CYS A 53 -11.42 8.32 10.33
C CYS A 53 -10.41 7.48 11.12
N ILE A 54 -9.30 7.14 10.47
CA ILE A 54 -8.13 6.54 11.11
C ILE A 54 -7.51 7.58 12.04
N LYS A 55 -7.54 7.29 13.35
CA LYS A 55 -6.99 8.17 14.38
C LYS A 55 -5.48 8.23 14.30
N ARG A 56 -4.91 9.43 14.38
CA ARG A 56 -3.45 9.64 14.39
C ARG A 56 -2.81 8.92 15.56
N GLY A 57 -1.68 8.24 15.30
CA GLY A 57 -0.94 7.47 16.29
C GLY A 57 -1.55 6.10 16.63
N SER A 58 -2.71 5.73 16.07
CA SER A 58 -3.25 4.37 16.22
C SER A 58 -2.43 3.33 15.43
N ASN A 59 -2.56 2.04 15.74
CA ASN A 59 -1.93 0.99 14.93
C ASN A 59 -2.40 1.04 13.46
N ALA A 60 -3.70 1.29 13.24
CA ALA A 60 -4.26 1.46 11.90
C ALA A 60 -3.65 2.65 11.16
N TRP A 61 -3.26 3.74 11.85
CA TRP A 61 -2.54 4.85 11.24
C TRP A 61 -1.16 4.42 10.72
N HIS A 62 -0.40 3.70 11.54
CA HIS A 62 0.94 3.23 11.14
C HIS A 62 0.86 2.25 9.97
N GLN A 63 -0.09 1.32 9.99
CA GLN A 63 -0.33 0.39 8.88
C GLN A 63 -0.78 1.11 7.60
N ALA A 64 -1.70 2.09 7.71
CA ALA A 64 -2.13 2.88 6.57
C ALA A 64 -0.98 3.69 5.96
N ALA A 65 -0.15 4.31 6.80
CA ALA A 65 1.01 5.07 6.35
C ALA A 65 2.00 4.19 5.61
N LEU A 66 2.39 3.06 6.22
CA LEU A 66 3.29 2.09 5.62
C LEU A 66 2.75 1.56 4.29
N PHE A 67 1.44 1.29 4.19
CA PHE A 67 0.83 0.81 2.96
C PHE A 67 0.84 1.86 1.85
N ILE A 68 0.54 3.12 2.18
CA ILE A 68 0.59 4.24 1.21
C ILE A 68 2.02 4.48 0.73
N GLU A 69 3.01 4.44 1.62
CA GLU A 69 4.43 4.59 1.28
C GLU A 69 4.91 3.42 0.41
N THR A 70 4.51 2.19 0.74
CA THR A 70 4.79 0.99 -0.08
C THR A 70 4.21 1.14 -1.49
N TYR A 71 2.99 1.67 -1.61
CA TYR A 71 2.38 1.96 -2.90
C TYR A 71 3.16 3.02 -3.68
N HIS A 72 3.67 4.07 -3.03
CA HIS A 72 4.52 5.07 -3.69
C HIS A 72 5.82 4.48 -4.19
N LEU A 73 6.49 3.63 -3.41
CA LEU A 73 7.70 2.92 -3.84
C LEU A 73 7.44 1.99 -5.04
N LEU A 74 6.29 1.31 -5.03
CA LEU A 74 5.87 0.46 -6.15
C LEU A 74 5.62 1.29 -7.41
N PHE A 75 4.92 2.42 -7.25
CA PHE A 75 4.62 3.36 -8.33
C PHE A 75 5.91 3.92 -8.96
N ASP A 76 6.88 4.33 -8.13
CA ASP A 76 8.17 4.87 -8.57
C ASP A 76 9.04 3.79 -9.24
N TYR A 77 9.05 2.57 -8.68
CA TYR A 77 9.83 1.46 -9.25
C TYR A 77 9.39 1.09 -10.67
N PHE A 78 8.07 1.09 -10.92
CA PHE A 78 7.47 0.76 -12.21
C PHE A 78 7.18 1.98 -13.10
N ASP A 79 7.66 3.18 -12.75
CA ASP A 79 7.46 4.41 -13.51
C ASP A 79 5.97 4.65 -13.90
N ALA A 80 5.07 4.44 -12.94
CA ALA A 80 3.61 4.53 -13.12
C ALA A 80 2.96 3.51 -14.08
N ASP A 81 3.66 2.45 -14.48
CA ASP A 81 3.06 1.37 -15.29
C ASP A 81 2.10 0.51 -14.46
N SER A 82 0.81 0.83 -14.56
CA SER A 82 -0.24 0.08 -13.86
C SER A 82 -0.22 -1.42 -14.17
N VAL A 83 0.05 -1.83 -15.41
CA VAL A 83 0.00 -3.26 -15.80
C VAL A 83 1.14 -4.01 -15.11
N ALA A 84 2.34 -3.42 -15.12
CA ALA A 84 3.50 -3.98 -14.42
C ALA A 84 3.28 -4.04 -12.91
N MET A 85 2.69 -3.00 -12.30
CA MET A 85 2.35 -2.98 -10.87
C MET A 85 1.35 -4.10 -10.51
N TYR A 86 0.25 -4.24 -11.26
CA TYR A 86 -0.74 -5.30 -11.04
C TYR A 86 -0.13 -6.69 -11.20
N HIS A 87 0.64 -6.89 -12.27
CA HIS A 87 1.30 -8.17 -12.52
C HIS A 87 2.27 -8.51 -11.38
N TRP A 88 3.11 -7.56 -10.95
CA TRP A 88 4.07 -7.78 -9.87
C TRP A 88 3.37 -8.11 -8.54
N MET A 89 2.26 -7.44 -8.22
CA MET A 89 1.47 -7.74 -7.02
C MET A 89 0.89 -9.15 -6.99
N ARG A 90 0.56 -9.71 -8.17
CA ARG A 90 -0.11 -11.02 -8.32
C ARG A 90 0.83 -12.17 -8.71
N ALA A 91 2.01 -11.86 -9.24
CA ALA A 91 3.01 -12.85 -9.62
C ALA A 91 3.81 -13.34 -8.41
N HIS A 92 4.30 -14.58 -8.49
CA HIS A 92 5.22 -15.11 -7.51
C HIS A 92 6.57 -14.38 -7.59
N ASN A 93 6.97 -13.74 -6.50
CA ASN A 93 8.26 -13.08 -6.38
C ASN A 93 9.26 -14.00 -5.66
N LYS A 94 10.33 -14.39 -6.39
CA LYS A 94 11.35 -15.32 -5.88
C LYS A 94 12.10 -14.79 -4.66
N HIS A 95 12.37 -13.49 -4.60
CA HIS A 95 13.10 -12.88 -3.49
C HIS A 95 12.25 -12.86 -2.21
N LEU A 96 10.97 -12.55 -2.37
CA LEU A 96 9.99 -12.51 -1.28
C LEU A 96 9.42 -13.90 -0.93
N LYS A 97 9.76 -14.93 -1.72
CA LYS A 97 9.27 -16.32 -1.59
C LYS A 97 7.74 -16.41 -1.53
N GLY A 98 7.05 -15.59 -2.33
CA GLY A 98 5.60 -15.54 -2.34
C GLY A 98 5.04 -14.48 -3.27
N THR A 99 3.72 -14.40 -3.34
CA THR A 99 3.01 -13.36 -4.10
C THR A 99 2.84 -12.13 -3.21
N PRO A 100 3.32 -10.93 -3.61
CA PRO A 100 3.29 -9.74 -2.75
C PRO A 100 1.92 -9.42 -2.15
N HIS A 101 0.86 -9.58 -2.94
CA HIS A 101 -0.51 -9.41 -2.46
C HIS A 101 -0.86 -10.33 -1.28
N LEU A 102 -0.58 -11.63 -1.38
CA LEU A 102 -0.83 -12.60 -0.30
C LEU A 102 0.06 -12.34 0.90
N LEU A 103 1.32 -11.97 0.66
CA LEU A 103 2.27 -11.65 1.74
C LEU A 103 1.80 -10.45 2.56
N ILE A 104 1.19 -9.44 1.92
CA ILE A 104 0.63 -8.27 2.59
C ILE A 104 -0.63 -8.63 3.38
N VAL A 105 -1.58 -9.31 2.74
CA VAL A 105 -2.94 -9.49 3.27
C VAL A 105 -3.04 -10.63 4.28
N ASP A 106 -2.39 -11.75 4.01
CA ASP A 106 -2.57 -12.99 4.78
C ASP A 106 -1.39 -13.28 5.72
N ASP A 107 -0.17 -12.94 5.31
CA ASP A 107 1.04 -13.20 6.11
C ASP A 107 1.50 -12.01 6.99
N ASN A 108 0.83 -10.86 6.89
CA ASN A 108 1.19 -9.63 7.61
C ASN A 108 2.65 -9.17 7.37
N LYS A 109 3.15 -9.33 6.14
CA LYS A 109 4.54 -8.99 5.74
C LYS A 109 4.67 -7.65 5.02
N LEU A 110 3.75 -6.71 5.25
CA LEU A 110 3.78 -5.41 4.60
C LEU A 110 5.12 -4.68 4.77
N GLN A 111 5.70 -4.71 5.98
CA GLN A 111 7.02 -4.11 6.25
C GLN A 111 8.13 -4.72 5.38
N SER A 112 8.15 -6.05 5.23
CA SER A 112 9.16 -6.72 4.41
C SER A 112 9.05 -6.35 2.92
N ILE A 113 7.82 -6.14 2.44
CA ILE A 113 7.57 -5.65 1.07
C ILE A 113 8.05 -4.22 0.90
N HIS A 114 7.73 -3.35 1.87
CA HIS A 114 8.18 -1.97 1.90
C HIS A 114 9.71 -1.88 1.81
N ASP A 115 10.41 -2.61 2.69
CA ASP A 115 11.87 -2.58 2.77
C ASP A 115 12.52 -3.09 1.48
N TYR A 116 11.95 -4.15 0.89
CA TYR A 116 12.40 -4.68 -0.40
C TYR A 116 12.24 -3.65 -1.53
N LEU A 117 11.09 -3.00 -1.65
CA LEU A 117 10.86 -1.97 -2.66
C LEU A 117 11.74 -0.74 -2.43
N CYS A 118 12.00 -0.37 -1.17
CA CYS A 118 12.92 0.71 -0.82
C CYS A 118 14.33 0.42 -1.35
N GLN A 119 14.84 -0.81 -1.11
CA GLN A 119 16.13 -1.25 -1.60
C GLN A 119 16.19 -1.25 -3.14
N LEU A 120 15.15 -1.74 -3.82
CA LEU A 120 15.11 -1.75 -5.29
C LEU A 120 15.14 -0.35 -5.89
N ASN A 121 14.39 0.60 -5.31
CA ASN A 121 14.41 1.99 -5.77
C ASN A 121 15.79 2.63 -5.58
N GLN A 122 16.46 2.39 -4.45
CA GLN A 122 17.83 2.87 -4.22
C GLN A 122 18.83 2.32 -5.26
N GLN A 123 18.70 1.05 -5.64
CA GLN A 123 19.54 0.43 -6.67
C GLN A 123 19.27 1.02 -8.06
N LYS A 124 18.01 1.26 -8.41
CA LYS A 124 17.59 1.87 -9.68
C LYS A 124 18.19 3.28 -9.83
N SER A 125 18.14 4.10 -8.78
CA SER A 125 18.74 5.45 -8.80
C SER A 125 20.27 5.42 -8.99
N GLN A 126 20.98 4.49 -8.34
CA GLN A 126 22.44 4.38 -8.47
C GLN A 126 22.92 3.90 -9.85
N GLN A 127 22.06 3.23 -10.63
CA GLN A 127 22.36 2.79 -11.99
C GLN A 127 22.09 3.87 -13.04
N ALA A 128 21.22 4.84 -12.76
CA ALA A 128 20.92 5.93 -13.69
C ALA A 128 22.02 7.00 -13.77
N ASP A 129 22.87 7.11 -12.74
CA ASP A 129 23.98 8.07 -12.66
C ASP A 129 25.33 7.53 -13.21
N ARG A 130 25.34 6.36 -13.87
CA ARG A 130 26.52 5.75 -14.51
C ARG A 130 26.36 5.69 -16.03
#